data_AF-A0A3D4C4D0-F1
#
_entry.id   AF-A0A3D4C4D0-F1
#
_cell.length_a   1.000
_cell.length_b   1.000
_cell.length_c   1.000
_cell.angle_alpha   90.00
_cell.angle_beta   90.00
_cell.angle_gamma   90.00
#
_symmetry.space_group_name_H-M   'P 1'
#
loop_
_entity.id
_entity.type
_entity.pdbx_description
1 polymer ?
#
loop_
_entity_poly.entity_id
_entity_poly.type
_entity_poly.pdbx_seq_one_letter_code
_entity_poly.pdbx_strand_id
1 'polypeptide(L)'
;MSYHLPDTKIPAPCIVNTGIVVNKLDIRRLLNDLGRVHYIYTQDHKLLSEGDGDVIEVFANSRRATLVTNNSLYLNVDSFDYLELKQSPQPETYFDLIQEQMCLRLIPLSTPLQERRNRQFNFTVIEAMMDEVLTARWDAEIDDDCYDSF
;
A
#
# COMPACT_ATOMS: atom_id res chain seq x y z
N MET A 1 10.16 -8.16 -51.28
CA MET A 1 8.80 -8.11 -50.70
C MET A 1 8.96 -7.79 -49.22
N SER A 2 8.78 -6.52 -48.84
CA SER A 2 8.85 -6.07 -47.45
C SER A 2 7.55 -6.46 -46.76
N TYR A 3 7.61 -7.34 -45.77
CA TYR A 3 6.47 -7.65 -44.92
C TYR A 3 6.24 -6.47 -43.98
N HIS A 4 5.37 -5.55 -44.37
CA HIS A 4 4.78 -4.60 -43.45
C HIS A 4 3.86 -5.37 -42.49
N LEU A 5 4.39 -5.74 -41.32
CA LEU A 5 3.54 -6.11 -40.19
C LEU A 5 2.68 -4.89 -39.85
N PRO A 6 1.34 -5.03 -39.80
CA PRO A 6 0.50 -3.92 -39.40
C PRO A 6 0.85 -3.52 -37.97
N ASP A 7 1.04 -2.22 -37.74
CA ASP A 7 1.22 -1.59 -36.42
C ASP A 7 -0.12 -1.67 -35.66
N THR A 8 -0.57 -2.88 -35.34
CA THR A 8 -1.74 -3.09 -34.48
C THR A 8 -1.28 -2.89 -33.05
N LYS A 9 -1.27 -1.63 -32.61
CA LYS A 9 -1.17 -1.29 -31.20
C LYS A 9 -2.40 -1.83 -30.50
N ILE A 10 -2.27 -3.02 -29.93
CA ILE A 10 -3.28 -3.59 -29.04
C ILE A 10 -3.46 -2.61 -27.89
N PRO A 11 -4.69 -2.17 -27.59
CA PRO A 11 -4.93 -1.25 -26.48
C PRO A 11 -4.51 -1.90 -25.17
N ALA A 12 -4.09 -1.07 -24.20
CA ALA A 12 -3.82 -1.55 -22.85
C ALA A 12 -5.06 -2.25 -22.26
N PRO A 13 -4.88 -3.32 -21.48
CA PRO A 13 -6.00 -4.06 -20.90
C PRO A 13 -6.79 -3.19 -19.91
N CYS A 14 -8.11 -3.40 -19.88
CA CYS A 14 -9.00 -2.82 -18.88
C CYS A 14 -9.49 -3.94 -17.95
N ILE A 15 -9.13 -3.87 -16.67
CA ILE A 15 -9.49 -4.86 -15.66
C ILE A 15 -10.42 -4.19 -14.65
N VAL A 16 -11.61 -4.77 -14.44
CA VAL A 16 -12.62 -4.27 -13.53
C VAL A 16 -13.00 -5.38 -12.57
N ASN A 17 -12.75 -5.16 -11.27
CA ASN A 17 -13.07 -6.03 -10.13
C ASN A 17 -12.35 -7.39 -10.08
N THR A 18 -12.28 -8.11 -11.21
CA THR A 18 -11.67 -9.42 -11.29
C THR A 18 -10.76 -9.52 -12.50
N GLY A 19 -9.67 -10.26 -12.37
CA GLY A 19 -8.70 -10.45 -13.45
C GLY A 19 -7.29 -10.67 -12.96
N ILE A 20 -6.39 -10.95 -13.90
CA ILE A 20 -4.98 -11.22 -13.62
C ILE A 20 -4.15 -10.02 -14.03
N VAL A 21 -3.31 -9.55 -13.12
CA VAL A 21 -2.35 -8.47 -13.32
C VAL A 21 -0.94 -9.06 -13.30
N VAL A 22 -0.25 -8.98 -14.44
CA VAL A 22 1.14 -9.47 -14.58
C VAL A 22 2.17 -8.34 -14.58
N ASN A 23 1.75 -7.12 -14.93
CA ASN A 23 2.62 -5.97 -14.99
C ASN A 23 3.03 -5.52 -13.57
N LYS A 24 4.32 -5.54 -13.25
CA LYS A 24 4.83 -5.22 -11.91
C LYS A 24 4.53 -3.79 -11.46
N LEU A 25 4.48 -2.83 -12.38
CA LEU A 25 4.12 -1.45 -12.06
C LEU A 25 2.66 -1.35 -11.64
N ASP A 26 1.77 -2.06 -12.33
CA ASP A 26 0.34 -2.10 -12.01
C ASP A 26 0.08 -2.85 -10.69
N ILE A 27 0.76 -3.99 -10.45
CA ILE A 27 0.70 -4.69 -9.16
C ILE A 27 1.15 -3.76 -8.04
N ARG A 28 2.31 -3.09 -8.20
CA ARG A 28 2.83 -2.17 -7.18
C ARG A 28 1.86 -1.01 -6.92
N ARG A 29 1.23 -0.47 -7.97
CA ARG A 29 0.23 0.60 -7.84
C ARG A 29 -0.98 0.14 -7.03
N LEU A 30 -1.51 -1.05 -7.33
CA LEU A 30 -2.65 -1.62 -6.61
C LEU A 30 -2.34 -1.85 -5.13
N LEU A 31 -1.19 -2.45 -4.83
CA LEU A 31 -0.81 -2.76 -3.45
C LEU A 31 -0.45 -1.53 -2.62
N ASN A 32 0.09 -0.45 -3.23
CA ASN A 32 0.41 0.79 -2.53
C ASN A 32 -0.81 1.55 -2.00
N ASP A 33 -1.99 1.31 -2.59
CA ASP A 33 -3.25 1.88 -2.11
C ASP A 33 -3.81 1.11 -0.90
N LEU A 34 -3.19 -0.02 -0.52
CA LEU A 34 -3.57 -0.79 0.68
C LEU A 34 -3.00 -0.15 1.95
N GLY A 35 -3.78 -0.22 3.03
CA GLY A 35 -3.34 0.10 4.37
C GLY A 35 -3.32 -1.16 5.22
N ARG A 36 -4.27 -1.27 6.16
CA ARG A 36 -4.43 -2.45 6.99
C ARG A 36 -5.13 -3.59 6.23
N VAL A 37 -4.58 -4.79 6.34
CA VAL A 37 -5.08 -5.98 5.66
C VAL A 37 -5.10 -7.18 6.60
N HIS A 38 -6.01 -8.10 6.33
CA HIS A 38 -5.91 -9.48 6.82
C HIS A 38 -5.17 -10.30 5.75
N TYR A 39 -4.06 -10.93 6.14
CA TYR A 39 -3.26 -11.76 5.24
C TYR A 39 -3.51 -13.24 5.50
N ILE A 40 -3.49 -14.03 4.43
CA ILE A 40 -3.55 -15.48 4.49
C ILE A 40 -2.45 -16.02 3.58
N TYR A 41 -1.49 -16.73 4.15
CA TYR A 41 -0.36 -17.32 3.45
C TYR A 41 -0.51 -18.82 3.36
N THR A 42 -0.50 -19.34 2.14
CA THR A 42 -0.70 -20.75 1.84
C THR A 42 0.41 -21.28 0.93
N GLN A 43 0.78 -22.54 1.14
CA GLN A 43 1.66 -23.32 0.26
C GLN A 43 0.99 -24.65 -0.03
N ASP A 44 0.93 -25.07 -1.29
CA ASP A 44 0.24 -26.30 -1.70
C ASP A 44 -1.21 -26.37 -1.15
N HIS A 45 -1.89 -25.22 -1.17
CA HIS A 45 -3.23 -25.01 -0.61
C HIS A 45 -3.37 -25.26 0.91
N LYS A 46 -2.27 -25.45 1.63
CA LYS A 46 -2.25 -25.56 3.08
C LYS A 46 -2.00 -24.20 3.70
N LEU A 47 -2.82 -23.84 4.70
CA LEU A 47 -2.60 -22.66 5.51
C LEU A 47 -1.30 -22.79 6.31
N LEU A 48 -0.38 -21.85 6.10
CA LEU A 48 0.87 -21.78 6.85
C LEU A 48 0.87 -20.65 7.87
N SER A 49 0.26 -19.50 7.54
CA SER A 49 0.14 -18.36 8.44
C SER A 49 -1.02 -17.47 8.03
N GLU A 50 -1.66 -16.85 9.01
CA GLU A 50 -2.67 -15.80 8.81
C GLU A 50 -2.58 -14.77 9.94
N GLY A 51 -3.11 -13.58 9.69
CA GLY A 51 -3.19 -12.53 10.69
C GLY A 51 -3.47 -11.17 10.08
N ASP A 52 -3.49 -10.15 10.93
CA ASP A 52 -3.67 -8.77 10.49
C ASP A 52 -2.32 -8.04 10.44
N GLY A 53 -2.17 -7.14 9.49
CA GLY A 53 -1.00 -6.26 9.43
C GLY A 53 -1.17 -5.07 8.51
N ASP A 54 -0.26 -4.12 8.65
CA ASP A 54 -0.22 -2.89 7.88
C ASP A 54 0.78 -3.02 6.73
N VAL A 55 0.36 -2.63 5.52
CA VAL A 55 1.26 -2.55 4.37
C VAL A 55 2.15 -1.32 4.54
N ILE A 56 3.43 -1.57 4.88
CA ILE A 56 4.40 -0.52 5.19
C ILE A 56 5.11 -0.02 3.92
N GLU A 57 5.52 -0.95 3.06
CA GLU A 57 6.26 -0.64 1.84
C GLU A 57 5.86 -1.62 0.72
N VAL A 58 5.66 -1.12 -0.50
CA VAL A 58 5.58 -1.94 -1.70
C VAL A 58 6.67 -1.53 -2.68
N PHE A 59 7.56 -2.46 -3.01
CA PHE A 59 8.72 -2.21 -3.84
C PHE A 59 8.93 -3.30 -4.89
N ALA A 60 9.83 -3.04 -5.84
CA ALA A 60 10.29 -4.02 -6.85
C ALA A 60 11.81 -4.11 -6.73
N ASN A 61 12.32 -5.26 -6.30
CA ASN A 61 13.76 -5.48 -6.18
C ASN A 61 14.09 -6.98 -6.28
N SER A 62 14.92 -7.37 -7.25
CA SER A 62 15.28 -8.78 -7.49
C SER A 62 16.12 -9.45 -6.38
N ARG A 63 16.58 -8.71 -5.37
CA ARG A 63 17.46 -9.21 -4.29
C ARG A 63 16.85 -9.11 -2.89
N ARG A 64 15.68 -8.49 -2.73
CA ARG A 64 15.02 -8.35 -1.43
C ARG A 64 13.81 -9.29 -1.36
N ALA A 65 13.51 -9.82 -0.18
CA ALA A 65 12.34 -10.68 0.00
C ALA A 65 11.08 -9.86 0.33
N THR A 66 9.91 -10.45 0.10
CA THR A 66 8.67 -10.04 0.79
C THR A 66 8.74 -10.49 2.25
N LEU A 67 8.43 -9.61 3.19
CA LEU A 67 8.49 -9.88 4.63
C LEU A 67 7.15 -9.58 5.30
N VAL A 68 6.70 -10.50 6.13
CA VAL A 68 5.53 -10.34 7.00
C VAL A 68 6.01 -10.61 8.44
N THR A 69 6.09 -9.57 9.26
CA THR A 69 6.61 -9.66 10.62
C THR A 69 6.04 -8.56 11.50
N ASN A 70 5.75 -8.85 12.78
CA ASN A 70 5.26 -7.86 13.75
C ASN A 70 4.10 -7.01 13.20
N ASN A 71 3.10 -7.66 12.59
CA ASN A 71 1.95 -6.98 11.97
C ASN A 71 2.33 -5.96 10.89
N SER A 72 3.52 -6.08 10.29
CA SER A 72 4.05 -5.19 9.25
C SER A 72 4.36 -6.00 7.99
N LEU A 73 3.88 -5.52 6.84
CA LEU A 73 4.06 -6.13 5.54
C LEU A 73 4.96 -5.25 4.66
N TYR A 74 6.08 -5.82 4.23
CA TYR A 74 6.99 -5.24 3.25
C TYR A 74 6.90 -6.09 1.98
N LEU A 75 6.16 -5.62 1.00
CA LEU A 75 5.77 -6.38 -0.17
C LEU A 75 6.72 -6.12 -1.33
N ASN A 76 7.40 -7.16 -1.80
CA ASN A 76 8.18 -7.11 -3.03
C ASN A 76 7.39 -7.72 -4.19
N VAL A 77 7.02 -6.92 -5.18
CA VAL A 77 6.25 -7.42 -6.35
C VAL A 77 7.05 -8.39 -7.23
N ASP A 78 8.37 -8.39 -7.10
CA ASP A 78 9.25 -9.35 -7.78
C ASP A 78 9.27 -10.73 -7.09
N SER A 79 8.68 -10.86 -5.89
CA SER A 79 8.50 -12.17 -5.23
C SER A 79 7.35 -12.99 -5.82
N PHE A 80 6.52 -12.42 -6.68
CA PHE A 80 5.32 -13.08 -7.20
C PHE A 80 5.37 -13.13 -8.72
N ASP A 81 4.69 -14.09 -9.34
CA ASP A 81 4.54 -14.17 -10.79
C ASP A 81 3.48 -13.16 -11.25
N TYR A 82 2.31 -13.19 -10.62
CA TYR A 82 1.17 -12.34 -10.92
C TYR A 82 0.31 -12.08 -9.68
N LEU A 83 -0.60 -11.12 -9.81
CA LEU A 83 -1.66 -10.84 -8.85
C LEU A 83 -3.00 -11.21 -9.50
N GLU A 84 -3.85 -11.92 -8.77
CA GLU A 84 -5.23 -12.17 -9.17
C GLU A 84 -6.19 -11.35 -8.29
N LEU A 85 -7.02 -10.54 -8.94
CA LEU A 85 -8.10 -9.81 -8.31
C LEU A 85 -9.34 -10.70 -8.27
N LYS A 86 -9.90 -10.89 -7.08
CA LYS A 86 -11.14 -11.63 -6.87
C LYS A 86 -12.07 -10.86 -5.96
N GLN A 87 -13.36 -11.13 -6.11
CA GLN A 87 -14.38 -10.64 -5.19
C GLN A 87 -14.86 -11.80 -4.35
N SER A 88 -15.07 -11.56 -3.05
CA SER A 88 -15.81 -12.49 -2.22
C SER A 88 -17.31 -12.38 -2.54
N PRO A 89 -18.15 -13.27 -1.99
CA PRO A 89 -19.61 -13.12 -2.05
C PRO A 89 -20.11 -11.87 -1.31
N GLN A 90 -19.32 -11.37 -0.34
CA GLN A 90 -19.46 -10.02 0.20
C GLN A 90 -18.71 -9.03 -0.73
N PRO A 91 -19.03 -7.73 -0.76
CA PRO A 91 -18.41 -6.76 -1.67
C PRO A 91 -16.91 -6.48 -1.40
N GLU A 92 -16.19 -7.41 -0.77
CA GLU A 92 -14.79 -7.31 -0.43
C GLU A 92 -13.94 -7.90 -1.56
N THR A 93 -13.14 -7.03 -2.17
CA THR A 93 -12.13 -7.45 -3.15
C THR A 93 -10.91 -7.94 -2.39
N TYR A 94 -10.37 -9.09 -2.77
CA TYR A 94 -9.12 -9.60 -2.23
C TYR A 94 -8.11 -9.84 -3.35
N PHE A 95 -6.85 -9.80 -2.96
CA PHE A 95 -5.70 -9.83 -3.86
C PHE A 95 -4.92 -11.11 -3.58
N ASP A 96 -4.89 -12.04 -4.54
CA ASP A 96 -4.07 -13.25 -4.46
C ASP A 96 -2.73 -13.00 -5.16
N LEU A 97 -1.65 -12.88 -4.41
CA LEU A 97 -0.29 -12.80 -4.93
C LEU A 97 0.27 -14.22 -5.08
N ILE A 98 0.53 -14.64 -6.31
CA ILE A 98 0.85 -16.04 -6.63
C ILE A 98 2.32 -16.18 -7.03
N GLN A 99 2.99 -17.21 -6.49
CA GLN A 99 4.31 -17.67 -6.95
C GLN A 99 4.33 -19.20 -6.91
N GLU A 100 4.31 -19.86 -8.07
CA GLU A 100 4.24 -21.33 -8.13
C GLU A 100 3.10 -21.93 -7.27
N GLN A 101 3.44 -22.63 -6.17
CA GLN A 101 2.50 -23.24 -5.21
C GLN A 101 2.18 -22.35 -4.01
N MET A 102 2.78 -21.16 -3.95
CA MET A 102 2.60 -20.18 -2.89
C MET A 102 1.49 -19.20 -3.26
N CYS A 103 0.66 -18.86 -2.29
CA CYS A 103 -0.30 -17.76 -2.40
C CYS A 103 -0.29 -16.92 -1.12
N LEU A 104 -0.03 -15.63 -1.28
CA LEU A 104 -0.26 -14.61 -0.26
C LEU A 104 -1.54 -13.85 -0.63
N ARG A 105 -2.63 -14.15 0.06
CA ARG A 105 -3.89 -13.43 -0.07
C ARG A 105 -3.90 -12.22 0.85
N LEU A 106 -4.32 -11.08 0.34
CA LEU A 106 -4.54 -9.85 1.09
C LEU A 106 -6.02 -9.45 0.99
N ILE A 107 -6.66 -9.30 2.14
CA ILE A 107 -8.05 -8.82 2.26
C ILE A 107 -7.98 -7.44 2.93
N PRO A 108 -8.30 -6.34 2.23
CA PRO A 108 -8.32 -5.02 2.83
C PRO A 108 -9.33 -4.94 3.98
N LEU A 109 -8.89 -4.42 5.13
CA LEU A 109 -9.77 -4.17 6.28
C LEU A 109 -10.35 -2.74 6.27
N SER A 110 -9.85 -1.92 5.36
CA SER A 110 -10.25 -0.53 5.16
C SER A 110 -10.33 -0.22 3.66
N THR A 111 -11.18 0.74 3.31
CA THR A 111 -11.25 1.20 1.93
C THR A 111 -10.11 2.17 1.63
N PRO A 112 -9.64 2.27 0.37
CA PRO A 112 -8.64 3.27 0.00
C PRO A 112 -9.04 4.71 0.36
N LEU A 113 -10.35 5.02 0.35
CA LEU A 113 -10.87 6.31 0.80
C LEU A 113 -10.68 6.53 2.31
N GLN A 114 -10.92 5.50 3.13
CA GLN A 114 -10.68 5.57 4.58
C GLN A 114 -9.18 5.73 4.89
N GLU A 115 -8.31 5.00 4.20
CA GLU A 115 -6.85 5.12 4.37
C GLU A 115 -6.34 6.52 3.99
N ARG A 116 -6.77 7.05 2.83
CA ARG A 116 -6.42 8.41 2.41
C ARG A 116 -6.92 9.45 3.39
N ARG A 117 -8.14 9.28 3.89
CA ARG A 117 -8.73 10.14 4.91
C ARG A 117 -7.87 10.11 6.19
N ASN A 118 -7.54 8.93 6.71
CA ASN A 118 -6.71 8.80 7.92
C ASN A 118 -5.34 9.46 7.76
N ARG A 119 -4.67 9.30 6.61
CA ARG A 119 -3.40 9.98 6.31
C ARG A 119 -3.55 11.51 6.33
N GLN A 120 -4.63 12.03 5.74
CA GLN A 120 -4.89 13.47 5.70
C GLN A 120 -5.20 14.04 7.10
N PHE A 121 -6.00 13.34 7.91
CA PHE A 121 -6.27 13.75 9.30
C PHE A 121 -4.98 13.82 10.12
N ASN A 122 -4.12 12.80 10.02
CA ASN A 122 -2.84 12.78 10.74
C ASN A 122 -1.96 13.99 10.38
N PHE A 123 -1.90 14.37 9.10
CA PHE A 123 -1.15 15.56 8.67
C PHE A 123 -1.69 16.84 9.29
N THR A 124 -3.01 17.06 9.23
CA THR A 124 -3.65 18.29 9.75
C THR A 124 -3.50 18.45 11.26
N VAL A 125 -3.53 17.34 12.01
CA VAL A 125 -3.34 17.38 13.47
C VAL A 125 -1.88 17.71 13.80
N ILE A 126 -0.92 17.09 13.10
CA ILE A 126 0.50 17.39 13.29
C ILE A 126 0.80 18.85 12.98
N GLU A 127 0.26 19.38 11.88
CA GLU A 127 0.42 20.79 11.47
C GLU A 127 -0.14 21.76 12.52
N ALA A 128 -1.36 21.52 13.02
CA ALA A 128 -1.96 22.34 14.06
C ALA A 128 -1.15 22.31 15.38
N MET A 129 -0.64 21.14 15.77
CA MET A 129 0.23 21.02 16.95
C MET A 129 1.56 21.75 16.77
N MET A 130 2.12 21.78 15.55
CA MET A 130 3.33 22.55 15.25
C MET A 130 3.08 24.04 15.36
N ASP A 131 1.97 24.54 14.82
CA ASP A 131 1.60 25.95 14.90
C ASP A 131 1.38 26.40 16.35
N GLU A 132 0.70 25.59 17.18
CA GLU A 132 0.54 25.88 18.61
C GLU A 132 1.88 25.94 19.35
N VAL A 133 2.79 24.99 19.10
CA VAL A 133 4.12 24.96 19.74
C VAL A 133 4.99 26.14 19.31
N LEU A 134 4.96 26.50 18.02
CA LEU A 134 5.70 27.65 17.50
C LEU A 134 5.16 28.97 18.09
N THR A 135 3.84 29.11 18.17
CA THR A 135 3.19 30.28 18.78
C THR A 135 3.56 30.39 20.26
N ALA A 136 3.45 29.29 21.01
CA ALA A 136 3.81 29.28 22.43
C ALA A 136 5.29 29.58 22.70
N ARG A 137 6.20 29.18 21.79
CA ARG A 137 7.62 29.56 21.87
C ARG A 137 7.83 31.05 21.65
N TRP A 138 7.12 31.63 20.68
CA TRP A 138 7.22 33.06 20.38
C TRP A 138 6.70 33.90 21.54
N ASP A 139 5.59 33.50 22.16
CA ASP A 139 5.03 34.16 23.34
C ASP A 139 6.00 34.11 24.54
N ALA A 140 6.75 33.01 24.71
CA ALA A 140 7.73 32.86 25.79
C ALA A 140 9.02 33.68 25.59
N GLU A 141 9.46 33.92 24.35
CA GLU A 141 10.61 34.79 24.08
C GLU A 141 10.25 36.29 24.18
N ILE A 142 8.99 36.65 23.89
CA ILE A 142 8.50 38.04 23.99
C ILE A 142 8.38 38.50 25.46
N ASP A 143 8.09 37.58 26.40
CA ASP A 143 7.97 37.90 27.83
C ASP A 143 9.33 38.09 28.56
N ASP A 144 10.46 37.68 27.97
CA ASP A 144 11.80 37.79 28.58
C ASP A 144 12.52 39.12 28.26
N ASP A 145 12.05 39.88 27.26
CA ASP A 145 12.65 41.15 26.81
C ASP A 145 12.04 42.42 27.48
N CYS A 146 11.18 42.28 28.49
CA CYS A 146 10.48 43.42 29.13
C CYS A 146 11.05 43.94 30.46
N TYR A 147 12.22 43.48 30.91
CA TYR A 147 12.86 44.02 32.12
C TYR A 147 14.31 44.45 31.89
N ASP A 148 14.52 45.55 31.19
CA ASP A 148 15.66 46.43 31.49
C ASP A 148 15.37 47.86 31.04
N SER A 149 14.97 48.71 31.99
CA SER A 149 15.23 50.16 32.08
C SER A 149 14.32 50.76 33.15
N PHE A 150 14.85 51.08 34.32
CA PHE A 150 14.87 52.42 34.95
C PHE A 150 15.47 52.34 36.36
#